data_AF-A0A6B1FCS5-F1
#
_entry.id   AF-A0A6B1FCS5-F1
#
_cell.length_a   1.000
_cell.length_b   1.000
_cell.length_c   1.000
_cell.angle_alpha   90.00
_cell.angle_beta   90.00
_cell.angle_gamma   90.00
#
_symmetry.space_group_name_H-M   'P 1'
#
loop_
_entity.id
_entity.type
_entity.pdbx_description
1 polymer ?
#
loop_
_entity_poly.entity_id
_entity_poly.type
_entity_poly.pdbx_seq_one_letter_code
_entity_poly.pdbx_strand_id
1 'polypeptide(L)'
;MTRPLKSAAIILAHARDSGAAGPARMIRGGAATTLAALLLAVLAACSPGDPPGTELDGQYEDLVELFREWREFEAPAFVNGVPDYSEGSMALQHAMLPAMRARLDALNHENWPVSRQIDWHLVRAEMNGLDFDHRVRRPWARDPAFYVMIHAAQSDVPAHEGAVVHGWIDLWTYEYPLSPEDAQELAGRIGAIPGVLEQARTNLTGEAHDLWVAGLRSYRAQSRDLATLAERVAGTSEALDAAITAAGAATDEFHDWLEGEAGLRRAPSGIGRDNYTWYMRNV
;
A
#
# COMPACT_ATOMS: atom_id res chain seq x y z
N MET A 1 -10.58 -13.90 23.66
CA MET A 1 -10.77 -13.43 22.28
C MET A 1 -10.03 -12.11 22.14
N THR A 2 -8.77 -12.21 21.74
CA THR A 2 -7.84 -11.11 21.52
C THR A 2 -8.10 -10.48 20.15
N ARG A 3 -8.28 -9.15 20.12
CA ARG A 3 -8.54 -8.33 18.92
C ARG A 3 -7.46 -8.55 17.85
N PRO A 4 -7.78 -8.61 16.54
CA PRO A 4 -6.78 -8.38 15.52
C PRO A 4 -6.42 -6.89 15.50
N LEU A 5 -5.12 -6.60 15.43
CA LEU A 5 -4.58 -5.27 15.19
C LEU A 5 -5.12 -4.76 13.85
N LYS A 6 -5.63 -3.53 13.82
CA LYS A 6 -5.95 -2.80 12.58
C LYS A 6 -4.71 -2.88 11.67
N SER A 7 -4.88 -3.42 10.46
CA SER A 7 -3.84 -3.46 9.44
C SER A 7 -3.22 -2.08 9.29
N ALA A 8 -1.91 -2.02 9.44
CA ALA A 8 -1.12 -0.81 9.29
C ALA A 8 -1.04 -0.42 7.81
N ALA A 9 -2.01 0.36 7.35
CA ALA A 9 -1.79 1.45 6.42
C ALA A 9 -2.03 2.73 7.23
N ILE A 10 -1.31 3.83 6.93
CA ILE A 10 -1.12 5.06 7.75
C ILE A 10 0.10 4.86 8.69
N ILE A 11 1.26 5.54 8.54
CA ILE A 11 1.54 6.98 8.62
C ILE A 11 2.95 7.25 8.04
N LEU A 12 3.12 8.25 7.17
CA LEU A 12 4.07 9.36 7.42
C LEU A 12 3.78 10.61 6.58
N ALA A 13 3.00 11.53 7.15
CA ALA A 13 3.09 12.94 6.84
C ALA A 13 3.16 13.72 8.16
N HIS A 14 4.22 14.54 8.27
CA HIS A 14 4.46 15.63 9.24
C HIS A 14 4.84 15.28 10.70
N ALA A 15 6.12 15.50 11.04
CA ALA A 15 6.57 16.66 11.86
C ALA A 15 7.97 16.42 12.48
N ARG A 16 8.97 17.22 12.08
CA ARG A 16 10.21 17.50 12.84
C ARG A 16 10.24 18.99 13.14
N ASP A 17 10.16 19.38 14.40
CA ASP A 17 11.35 19.81 15.16
C ASP A 17 10.94 20.33 16.55
N SER A 18 11.55 19.76 17.59
CA SER A 18 11.58 20.30 18.94
C SER A 18 13.01 20.14 19.46
N GLY A 19 13.71 21.25 19.63
CA GLY A 19 14.86 21.41 20.53
C GLY A 19 14.54 22.54 21.51
N ALA A 20 15.09 22.64 22.72
CA ALA A 20 16.17 21.92 23.35
C ALA A 20 16.17 22.16 24.88
N ALA A 21 16.78 21.21 25.60
CA ALA A 21 17.72 21.34 26.73
C ALA A 21 17.39 22.08 28.06
N GLY A 22 17.71 21.39 29.18
CA GLY A 22 18.01 21.95 30.50
C GLY A 22 18.30 20.85 31.56
N PRO A 23 19.20 21.03 32.54
CA PRO A 23 20.26 20.03 32.81
C PRO A 23 20.25 19.32 34.18
N ALA A 24 21.22 18.40 34.26
CA ALA A 24 21.60 17.44 35.29
C ALA A 24 21.77 17.94 36.73
N ARG A 25 21.60 17.00 37.68
CA ARG A 25 22.07 17.12 39.08
C ARG A 25 22.77 15.85 39.56
N MET A 26 23.90 16.11 40.22
CA MET A 26 24.96 15.28 40.80
C MET A 26 24.55 14.55 42.09
N ILE A 27 25.21 13.40 42.42
CA ILE A 27 25.61 12.85 43.75
C ILE A 27 26.37 11.51 43.45
N ARG A 28 27.69 11.35 43.63
CA ARG A 28 28.57 11.17 44.81
C ARG A 28 28.42 9.86 45.62
N GLY A 29 29.56 9.19 45.82
CA GLY A 29 29.84 8.15 46.85
C GLY A 29 30.30 6.84 46.19
N GLY A 30 31.38 6.16 46.55
CA GLY A 30 32.28 6.20 47.71
C GLY A 30 32.88 4.79 47.84
N ALA A 31 34.20 4.70 48.00
CA ALA A 31 35.02 3.48 47.96
C ALA A 31 34.83 2.54 49.17
N ALA A 32 35.25 1.25 49.04
CA ALA A 32 36.17 0.54 49.96
C ALA A 32 36.16 -1.01 49.80
N THR A 33 37.32 -1.59 49.42
CA THR A 33 38.08 -2.74 50.01
C THR A 33 37.33 -3.97 50.61
N THR A 34 37.73 -5.25 50.48
CA THR A 34 39.06 -5.88 50.54
C THR A 34 39.02 -7.42 50.27
N LEU A 35 40.12 -7.95 49.69
CA LEU A 35 40.86 -9.21 49.94
C LEU A 35 40.31 -10.65 49.65
N ALA A 36 40.90 -11.22 48.58
CA ALA A 36 41.62 -12.51 48.45
C ALA A 36 40.95 -13.89 48.69
N ALA A 37 40.90 -14.70 47.61
CA ALA A 37 41.24 -16.12 47.64
C ALA A 37 41.84 -16.55 46.29
N LEU A 38 42.90 -17.36 46.36
CA LEU A 38 43.82 -17.77 45.29
C LEU A 38 43.40 -19.11 44.66
N LEU A 39 43.81 -19.34 43.41
CA LEU A 39 43.82 -20.59 42.62
C LEU A 39 42.54 -21.06 41.91
N LEU A 40 42.45 -20.76 40.61
CA LEU A 40 42.28 -21.78 39.57
C LEU A 40 42.91 -21.29 38.26
N ALA A 41 43.99 -21.93 37.84
CA ALA A 41 44.55 -21.76 36.51
C ALA A 41 43.95 -22.81 35.57
N VAL A 42 43.83 -22.41 34.30
CA VAL A 42 43.51 -23.23 33.10
C VAL A 42 42.02 -23.46 32.84
N LEU A 43 41.43 -22.54 32.07
CA LEU A 43 40.90 -22.76 30.71
C LEU A 43 40.41 -21.41 30.18
N ALA A 44 41.34 -20.53 29.76
CA ALA A 44 41.01 -19.51 28.78
C ALA A 44 40.83 -20.21 27.43
N ALA A 45 39.71 -20.93 27.30
CA ALA A 45 39.18 -21.22 25.99
C ALA A 45 38.93 -19.85 25.36
N CYS A 46 39.68 -19.55 24.30
CA CYS A 46 39.24 -18.58 23.32
C CYS A 46 37.83 -19.01 22.93
N SER A 47 36.80 -18.34 23.46
CA SER A 47 35.56 -18.29 22.71
C SER A 47 35.98 -17.69 21.37
N PRO A 48 35.69 -18.35 20.24
CA PRO A 48 35.66 -17.61 18.99
C PRO A 48 34.61 -16.54 19.27
N GLY A 49 35.05 -15.30 19.53
CA GLY A 49 34.15 -14.18 19.45
C GLY A 49 33.54 -14.29 18.07
N ASP A 50 32.21 -14.30 18.01
CA ASP A 50 31.53 -14.20 16.72
C ASP A 50 32.24 -13.10 15.92
N PRO A 51 32.60 -13.35 14.64
CA PRO A 51 33.09 -12.27 13.80
C PRO A 51 32.05 -11.14 13.85
N PRO A 52 32.48 -9.87 13.84
CA PRO A 52 31.57 -8.76 14.08
C PRO A 52 30.35 -8.87 13.16
N GLY A 53 29.17 -9.02 13.77
CA GLY A 53 27.86 -8.98 13.12
C GLY A 53 27.55 -7.56 12.63
N THR A 54 28.38 -7.03 11.75
CA THR A 54 28.35 -5.61 11.38
C THR A 54 28.14 -5.38 9.89
N GLU A 55 28.60 -6.28 9.02
CA GLU A 55 28.45 -6.12 7.56
C GLU A 55 27.22 -6.85 7.01
N LEU A 56 26.98 -8.10 7.42
CA LEU A 56 25.79 -8.86 7.02
C LEU A 56 24.51 -8.33 7.64
N ASP A 57 24.62 -7.81 8.87
CA ASP A 57 23.53 -7.09 9.50
C ASP A 57 23.32 -5.77 8.75
N GLY A 58 24.37 -4.96 8.55
CA GLY A 58 24.27 -3.70 7.80
C GLY A 58 23.62 -3.82 6.42
N GLN A 59 23.98 -4.83 5.61
CA GLN A 59 23.34 -5.06 4.31
C GLN A 59 21.87 -5.53 4.42
N TYR A 60 21.50 -6.20 5.50
CA TYR A 60 20.10 -6.55 5.75
C TYR A 60 19.31 -5.32 6.19
N GLU A 61 19.88 -4.46 7.04
CA GLU A 61 19.26 -3.17 7.35
C GLU A 61 19.08 -2.29 6.10
N ASP A 62 20.03 -2.35 5.15
CA ASP A 62 19.89 -1.69 3.84
C ASP A 62 18.71 -2.25 3.02
N LEU A 63 18.45 -3.57 3.06
CA LEU A 63 17.25 -4.15 2.44
C LEU A 63 15.98 -3.61 3.10
N VAL A 64 15.94 -3.56 4.43
CA VAL A 64 14.78 -3.08 5.17
C VAL A 64 14.50 -1.61 4.84
N GLU A 65 15.54 -0.78 4.73
CA GLU A 65 15.40 0.61 4.33
C GLU A 65 14.94 0.74 2.87
N LEU A 66 15.55 -0.02 1.95
CA LEU A 66 15.10 -0.07 0.56
C LEU A 66 13.63 -0.48 0.46
N PHE A 67 13.18 -1.41 1.29
CA PHE A 67 11.77 -1.82 1.31
C PHE A 67 10.85 -0.70 1.79
N ARG A 68 11.24 0.11 2.80
CA ARG A 68 10.45 1.27 3.23
C ARG A 68 10.31 2.29 2.10
N GLU A 69 11.42 2.62 1.45
CA GLU A 69 11.43 3.53 0.30
C GLU A 69 10.65 2.95 -0.89
N TRP A 70 10.67 1.62 -1.08
CA TRP A 70 9.87 0.94 -2.08
C TRP A 70 8.36 1.10 -1.83
N ARG A 71 7.90 1.02 -0.58
CA ARG A 71 6.48 1.30 -0.23
C ARG A 71 6.09 2.74 -0.55
N GLU A 72 6.99 3.70 -0.29
CA GLU A 72 6.74 5.10 -0.64
C GLU A 72 6.76 5.34 -2.15
N PHE A 73 7.61 4.62 -2.88
CA PHE A 73 7.78 4.74 -4.33
C PHE A 73 6.63 4.11 -5.13
N GLU A 74 6.12 2.96 -4.69
CA GLU A 74 5.04 2.24 -5.38
C GLU A 74 3.70 2.98 -5.24
N ALA A 75 3.46 3.59 -4.08
CA ALA A 75 2.27 4.40 -3.84
C ALA A 75 2.27 5.68 -4.71
N PRO A 76 1.15 6.04 -5.36
CA PRO A 76 1.05 7.29 -6.11
C PRO A 76 0.98 8.48 -5.16
N ALA A 77 1.39 9.66 -5.66
CA ALA A 77 1.11 10.91 -4.98
C ALA A 77 -0.41 11.17 -4.94
N PHE A 78 -0.89 11.84 -3.89
CA PHE A 78 -2.29 12.25 -3.77
C PHE A 78 -2.43 13.75 -4.00
N VAL A 79 -3.35 14.13 -4.89
CA VAL A 79 -3.73 15.52 -5.16
C VAL A 79 -5.18 15.70 -4.75
N ASN A 80 -5.44 16.51 -3.73
CA ASN A 80 -6.79 16.75 -3.18
C ASN A 80 -7.56 15.45 -2.84
N GLY A 81 -6.86 14.45 -2.28
CA GLY A 81 -7.45 13.16 -1.92
C GLY A 81 -7.60 12.16 -3.08
N VAL A 82 -7.23 12.54 -4.31
CA VAL A 82 -7.23 11.66 -5.48
C VAL A 82 -5.81 11.13 -5.72
N PRO A 83 -5.59 9.79 -5.79
CA PRO A 83 -4.29 9.23 -6.17
C PRO A 83 -4.01 9.51 -7.65
N ASP A 84 -2.83 10.04 -7.95
CA ASP A 84 -2.43 10.42 -9.31
C ASP A 84 -1.96 9.20 -10.11
N TYR A 85 -2.86 8.72 -10.96
CA TYR A 85 -2.61 7.66 -11.93
C TYR A 85 -2.50 8.19 -13.36
N SER A 86 -2.26 9.49 -13.53
CA SER A 86 -2.09 10.09 -14.85
C SER A 86 -0.97 9.41 -15.64
N GLU A 87 -1.06 9.48 -16.98
CA GLU A 87 -0.04 8.94 -17.87
C GLU A 87 1.37 9.46 -17.52
N GLY A 88 1.48 10.75 -17.19
CA GLY A 88 2.75 11.38 -16.80
C GLY A 88 3.33 10.78 -15.52
N SER A 89 2.51 10.61 -14.49
CA SER A 89 2.95 10.06 -13.20
C SER A 89 3.31 8.58 -13.30
N MET A 90 2.54 7.78 -14.07
CA MET A 90 2.86 6.38 -14.33
C MET A 90 4.14 6.23 -15.18
N ALA A 91 4.33 7.09 -16.19
CA ALA A 91 5.56 7.09 -17.00
C ALA A 91 6.79 7.45 -16.16
N LEU A 92 6.68 8.44 -15.27
CA LEU A 92 7.76 8.80 -14.35
C LEU A 92 8.09 7.66 -13.39
N GLN A 93 7.08 7.04 -12.78
CA GLN A 93 7.27 5.90 -11.90
C GLN A 93 7.98 4.75 -12.64
N HIS A 94 7.53 4.41 -13.85
CA HIS A 94 8.16 3.35 -14.64
C HIS A 94 9.63 3.67 -14.98
N ALA A 95 9.93 4.92 -15.31
CA ALA A 95 11.29 5.38 -15.62
C ALA A 95 12.24 5.32 -14.42
N MET A 96 11.72 5.47 -13.19
CA MET A 96 12.50 5.42 -11.95
C MET A 96 12.70 3.99 -11.42
N LEU A 97 11.84 3.04 -11.80
CA LEU A 97 11.88 1.65 -11.34
C LEU A 97 13.24 0.93 -11.55
N PRO A 98 13.98 1.12 -12.66
CA PRO A 98 15.32 0.54 -12.81
C PRO A 98 16.31 0.93 -11.70
N ALA A 99 16.22 2.14 -11.14
CA ALA A 99 17.11 2.58 -10.07
C ALA A 99 16.84 1.83 -8.76
N MET A 100 15.57 1.55 -8.44
CA MET A 100 15.21 0.73 -7.27
C MET A 100 15.71 -0.70 -7.43
N ARG A 101 15.53 -1.30 -8.62
CA ARG A 101 16.05 -2.65 -8.92
C ARG A 101 17.58 -2.72 -8.80
N ALA A 102 18.29 -1.74 -9.33
CA ALA A 102 19.76 -1.69 -9.24
C ALA A 102 20.25 -1.65 -7.78
N ARG A 103 19.52 -0.99 -6.88
CA ARG A 103 19.84 -0.98 -5.44
C ARG A 103 19.58 -2.34 -4.79
N LEU A 104 18.50 -3.01 -5.15
CA LEU A 104 18.22 -4.37 -4.67
C LEU A 104 19.30 -5.36 -5.13
N ASP A 105 19.67 -5.30 -6.41
CA ASP A 105 20.66 -6.18 -7.03
C ASP A 105 22.09 -5.97 -6.48
N ALA A 106 22.37 -4.80 -5.90
CA ALA A 106 23.65 -4.52 -5.25
C ALA A 106 23.82 -5.21 -3.89
N LEU A 107 22.73 -5.68 -3.27
CA LEU A 107 22.75 -6.39 -1.99
C LEU A 107 23.12 -7.86 -2.20
N ASN A 108 24.27 -8.27 -1.66
CA ASN A 108 24.73 -9.66 -1.78
C ASN A 108 24.04 -10.55 -0.73
N HIS A 109 22.91 -11.12 -1.11
CA HIS A 109 22.08 -11.96 -0.24
C HIS A 109 22.52 -13.44 -0.18
N GLU A 110 23.44 -13.91 -1.03
CA GLU A 110 23.74 -15.36 -1.18
C GLU A 110 24.19 -16.02 0.12
N ASN A 111 24.89 -15.27 0.98
CA ASN A 111 25.42 -15.76 2.25
C ASN A 111 24.53 -15.43 3.46
N TRP A 112 23.35 -14.84 3.26
CA TRP A 112 22.45 -14.51 4.36
C TRP A 112 21.75 -15.76 4.91
N PRO A 113 21.26 -15.73 6.17
CA PRO A 113 20.27 -16.70 6.64
C PRO A 113 19.09 -16.81 5.66
N VAL A 114 18.55 -18.02 5.48
CA VAL A 114 17.48 -18.31 4.51
C VAL A 114 16.29 -17.35 4.65
N SER A 115 15.88 -16.99 5.87
CA SER A 115 14.78 -16.04 6.08
C SER A 115 15.04 -14.67 5.44
N ARG A 116 16.26 -14.16 5.54
CA ARG A 116 16.63 -12.86 4.94
C ARG A 116 16.76 -12.97 3.42
N GLN A 117 17.16 -14.13 2.88
CA GLN A 117 17.12 -14.38 1.43
C GLN A 117 15.69 -14.38 0.90
N ILE A 118 14.76 -14.96 1.67
CA ILE A 118 13.33 -14.91 1.35
C ILE A 118 12.86 -13.45 1.30
N ASP A 119 13.20 -12.64 2.29
CA ASP A 119 12.83 -11.21 2.31
C ASP A 119 13.35 -10.48 1.07
N TRP A 120 14.60 -10.72 0.67
CA TRP A 120 15.17 -10.16 -0.57
C TRP A 120 14.36 -10.59 -1.81
N HIS A 121 13.98 -11.87 -1.90
CA HIS A 121 13.16 -12.38 -3.00
C HIS A 121 11.73 -11.83 -2.99
N LEU A 122 11.15 -11.53 -1.82
CA LEU A 122 9.85 -10.88 -1.73
C LEU A 122 9.92 -9.47 -2.33
N VAL A 123 10.92 -8.66 -1.93
CA VAL A 123 11.11 -7.32 -2.52
C VAL A 123 11.32 -7.41 -4.04
N ARG A 124 12.10 -8.40 -4.51
CA ARG A 124 12.27 -8.65 -5.95
C ARG A 124 10.94 -8.94 -6.64
N ALA A 125 10.11 -9.82 -6.06
CA ALA A 125 8.82 -10.18 -6.63
C ALA A 125 7.87 -8.98 -6.72
N GLU A 126 7.88 -8.10 -5.72
CA GLU A 126 7.10 -6.87 -5.73
C GLU A 126 7.53 -5.90 -6.85
N MET A 127 8.84 -5.69 -7.01
CA MET A 127 9.37 -4.86 -8.10
C MET A 127 9.06 -5.44 -9.49
N ASN A 128 9.08 -6.76 -9.62
CA ASN A 128 8.66 -7.45 -10.84
C ASN A 128 7.16 -7.28 -11.11
N GLY A 129 6.33 -7.33 -10.07
CA GLY A 129 4.89 -7.09 -10.14
C GLY A 129 4.58 -5.71 -10.71
N LEU A 130 5.18 -4.66 -10.14
CA LEU A 130 4.97 -3.29 -10.61
C LEU A 130 5.45 -3.09 -12.06
N ASP A 131 6.62 -3.63 -12.42
CA ASP A 131 7.12 -3.58 -13.79
C ASP A 131 6.18 -4.28 -14.79
N PHE A 132 5.59 -5.40 -14.36
CA PHE A 132 4.62 -6.13 -15.15
C PHE A 132 3.30 -5.36 -15.29
N ASP A 133 2.86 -4.65 -14.26
CA ASP A 133 1.71 -3.76 -14.34
C ASP A 133 1.97 -2.62 -15.33
N HIS A 134 3.13 -1.98 -15.32
CA HIS A 134 3.48 -0.95 -16.30
C HIS A 134 3.50 -1.45 -17.75
N ARG A 135 4.09 -2.63 -17.99
CA ARG A 135 4.29 -3.14 -19.35
C ARG A 135 3.10 -3.93 -19.90
N VAL A 136 2.41 -4.67 -19.05
CA VAL A 136 1.46 -5.73 -19.47
C VAL A 136 0.05 -5.45 -18.98
N ARG A 137 -0.20 -5.49 -17.66
CA ARG A 137 -1.57 -5.43 -17.13
C ARG A 137 -2.19 -4.05 -17.24
N ARG A 138 -1.42 -2.99 -16.97
CA ARG A 138 -1.80 -1.57 -17.00
C ARG A 138 -3.20 -1.35 -16.40
N PRO A 139 -3.44 -1.75 -15.13
CA PRO A 139 -4.78 -1.76 -14.56
C PRO A 139 -5.46 -0.38 -14.62
N TRP A 140 -4.72 0.69 -14.32
CA TRP A 140 -5.19 2.08 -14.45
C TRP A 140 -5.65 2.48 -15.85
N ALA A 141 -5.19 1.82 -16.91
CA ALA A 141 -5.59 2.12 -18.28
C ALA A 141 -6.59 1.13 -18.87
N ARG A 142 -6.66 -0.10 -18.34
CA ARG A 142 -7.37 -1.23 -18.97
C ARG A 142 -8.59 -1.73 -18.19
N ASP A 143 -8.64 -1.48 -16.89
CA ASP A 143 -9.63 -2.07 -16.00
C ASP A 143 -10.42 -1.00 -15.28
N PRO A 144 -11.68 -0.73 -15.67
CA PRO A 144 -12.52 0.20 -14.94
C PRO A 144 -12.73 -0.19 -13.48
N ALA A 145 -12.73 -1.49 -13.14
CA ALA A 145 -12.90 -1.93 -11.76
C ALA A 145 -11.73 -1.56 -10.85
N PHE A 146 -10.56 -1.23 -11.42
CA PHE A 146 -9.42 -0.70 -10.68
C PHE A 146 -9.80 0.53 -9.84
N TYR A 147 -10.66 1.40 -10.37
CA TYR A 147 -11.06 2.68 -9.76
C TYR A 147 -12.24 2.58 -8.78
N VAL A 148 -12.65 1.38 -8.40
CA VAL A 148 -13.66 1.19 -7.35
C VAL A 148 -13.06 1.56 -6.00
N MET A 149 -13.79 2.36 -5.22
CA MET A 149 -13.33 2.90 -3.95
C MET A 149 -14.08 2.35 -2.75
N ILE A 150 -15.26 1.74 -2.93
CA ILE A 150 -16.09 1.29 -1.81
C ILE A 150 -16.11 -0.23 -1.72
N HIS A 151 -15.71 -0.75 -0.55
CA HIS A 151 -15.76 -2.16 -0.22
C HIS A 151 -16.54 -2.35 1.09
N ALA A 152 -17.80 -2.81 0.96
CA ALA A 152 -18.69 -2.96 2.11
C ALA A 152 -18.39 -4.19 2.99
N ALA A 153 -17.79 -5.24 2.41
CA ALA A 153 -17.54 -6.51 3.07
C ALA A 153 -16.03 -6.77 3.26
N GLN A 154 -15.70 -7.49 4.33
CA GLN A 154 -14.33 -7.94 4.59
C GLN A 154 -13.89 -8.95 3.53
N SER A 155 -12.69 -8.75 2.98
CA SER A 155 -12.05 -9.73 2.09
C SER A 155 -11.71 -11.02 2.87
N ASP A 156 -11.81 -12.16 2.19
CA ASP A 156 -11.42 -13.47 2.71
C ASP A 156 -9.90 -13.71 2.67
N VAL A 157 -9.15 -12.79 2.05
CA VAL A 157 -7.70 -12.71 2.06
C VAL A 157 -7.22 -11.40 2.72
N PRO A 158 -5.96 -11.33 3.21
CA PRO A 158 -5.48 -10.15 3.95
C PRO A 158 -5.48 -8.82 3.18
N ALA A 159 -5.35 -8.87 1.84
CA ALA A 159 -5.41 -7.72 0.95
C ALA A 159 -6.39 -8.04 -0.18
N HIS A 160 -7.11 -7.03 -0.70
CA HIS A 160 -8.09 -7.23 -1.77
C HIS A 160 -7.48 -7.98 -2.96
N GLU A 161 -8.25 -8.93 -3.50
CA GLU A 161 -7.83 -9.67 -4.69
C GLU A 161 -7.76 -8.76 -5.91
N GLY A 162 -6.66 -8.86 -6.66
CA GLY A 162 -6.48 -8.08 -7.89
C GLY A 162 -5.83 -6.71 -7.67
N ALA A 163 -5.85 -5.88 -8.71
CA ALA A 163 -5.33 -4.51 -8.63
C ALA A 163 -6.46 -3.59 -8.18
N VAL A 164 -6.22 -2.84 -7.11
CA VAL A 164 -7.15 -1.86 -6.55
C VAL A 164 -6.50 -0.48 -6.49
N VAL A 165 -7.28 0.57 -6.73
CA VAL A 165 -6.80 1.95 -6.66
C VAL A 165 -6.43 2.31 -5.23
N HIS A 166 -5.27 2.94 -5.01
CA HIS A 166 -4.90 3.42 -3.69
C HIS A 166 -5.98 4.36 -3.09
N GLY A 167 -6.19 4.26 -1.78
CA GLY A 167 -7.18 5.07 -1.08
C GLY A 167 -8.59 4.46 -0.98
N TRP A 168 -8.81 3.26 -1.51
CA TRP A 168 -10.05 2.49 -1.34
C TRP A 168 -10.48 2.41 0.13
N ILE A 169 -11.79 2.27 0.35
CA ILE A 169 -12.45 2.38 1.65
C ILE A 169 -13.10 1.05 2.01
N ASP A 170 -12.56 0.42 3.05
CA ASP A 170 -13.13 -0.77 3.68
C ASP A 170 -14.16 -0.38 4.75
N LEU A 171 -15.43 -0.26 4.36
CA LEU A 171 -16.50 0.23 5.26
C LEU A 171 -16.74 -0.65 6.49
N TRP A 172 -16.37 -1.93 6.41
CA TRP A 172 -16.48 -2.89 7.50
C TRP A 172 -15.46 -2.65 8.64
N THR A 173 -14.42 -1.83 8.40
CA THR A 173 -13.41 -1.51 9.42
C THR A 173 -13.86 -0.42 10.41
N TYR A 174 -14.97 0.26 10.11
CA TYR A 174 -15.55 1.29 10.96
C TYR A 174 -16.52 0.71 11.99
N GLU A 175 -16.54 1.31 13.17
CA GLU A 175 -17.52 1.00 14.22
C GLU A 175 -18.75 1.90 14.04
N TYR A 176 -19.94 1.32 14.20
CA TYR A 176 -21.21 2.04 14.03
C TYR A 176 -22.02 2.02 15.33
N PRO A 177 -22.68 3.14 15.72
CA PRO A 177 -22.72 4.42 15.03
C PRO A 177 -21.35 5.10 14.95
N LEU A 178 -21.08 5.82 13.86
CA LEU A 178 -19.77 6.42 13.61
C LEU A 178 -19.44 7.45 14.67
N SER A 179 -18.16 7.54 15.03
CA SER A 179 -17.65 8.69 15.77
C SER A 179 -17.67 9.96 14.88
N PRO A 180 -17.68 11.17 15.46
CA PRO A 180 -17.51 12.40 14.68
C PRO A 180 -16.23 12.40 13.85
N GLU A 181 -15.15 11.85 14.39
CA GLU A 181 -13.85 11.72 13.73
C GLU A 181 -13.94 10.79 12.51
N ASP A 182 -14.53 9.60 12.66
CA ASP A 182 -14.72 8.66 11.55
C ASP A 182 -15.65 9.23 10.49
N ALA A 183 -16.71 9.95 10.89
CA ALA A 183 -17.63 10.61 9.96
C ALA A 183 -16.94 11.71 9.14
N GLN A 184 -16.06 12.49 9.78
CA GLN A 184 -15.25 13.51 9.11
C GLN A 184 -14.21 12.90 8.15
N GLU A 185 -13.56 11.80 8.55
CA GLU A 185 -12.62 11.05 7.70
C GLU A 185 -13.35 10.49 6.48
N LEU A 186 -14.46 9.77 6.68
CA LEU A 186 -15.26 9.20 5.60
C LEU A 186 -15.77 10.28 4.65
N ALA A 187 -16.21 11.44 5.17
CA ALA A 187 -16.66 12.55 4.32
C ALA A 187 -15.55 13.01 3.36
N GLY A 188 -14.31 13.13 3.86
CA GLY A 188 -13.15 13.49 3.02
C GLY A 188 -12.81 12.42 1.97
N ARG A 189 -12.78 11.15 2.38
CA ARG A 189 -12.38 10.04 1.50
C ARG A 189 -13.44 9.72 0.44
N ILE A 190 -14.72 9.66 0.83
CA ILE A 190 -15.85 9.48 -0.09
C ILE A 190 -15.98 10.70 -1.00
N GLY A 191 -15.72 11.91 -0.47
CA GLY A 191 -15.71 13.15 -1.24
C GLY A 191 -14.67 13.19 -2.36
N ALA A 192 -13.64 12.34 -2.33
CA ALA A 192 -12.66 12.24 -3.41
C ALA A 192 -13.14 11.42 -4.61
N ILE A 193 -14.20 10.61 -4.46
CA ILE A 193 -14.70 9.69 -5.49
C ILE A 193 -15.01 10.40 -6.82
N PRO A 194 -15.70 11.57 -6.85
CA PRO A 194 -15.92 12.28 -8.11
C PRO A 194 -14.63 12.59 -8.88
N GLY A 195 -13.58 13.04 -8.19
CA GLY A 195 -12.27 13.32 -8.80
C GLY A 195 -11.53 12.07 -9.26
N VAL A 196 -11.64 10.96 -8.51
CA VAL A 196 -11.12 9.64 -8.93
C VAL A 196 -11.77 9.20 -10.24
N LEU A 197 -13.09 9.34 -10.37
CA LEU A 197 -13.83 8.91 -11.55
C LEU A 197 -13.63 9.85 -12.75
N GLU A 198 -13.43 11.14 -12.53
CA GLU A 198 -13.01 12.07 -13.59
C GLU A 198 -11.64 11.69 -14.16
N GLN A 199 -10.66 11.41 -13.29
CA GLN A 199 -9.36 10.91 -13.71
C GLN A 199 -9.49 9.57 -14.47
N ALA A 200 -10.32 8.65 -13.97
CA ALA A 200 -10.54 7.35 -14.61
C ALA A 200 -11.02 7.49 -16.07
N ARG A 201 -11.91 8.45 -16.36
CA ARG A 201 -12.37 8.72 -17.75
C ARG A 201 -11.21 9.06 -18.70
N THR A 202 -10.19 9.75 -18.19
CA THR A 202 -9.02 10.14 -18.98
C THR A 202 -8.03 8.98 -19.12
N ASN A 203 -7.84 8.20 -18.06
CA ASN A 203 -6.83 7.14 -18.03
C ASN A 203 -7.28 5.87 -18.77
N LEU A 204 -8.58 5.55 -18.75
CA LEU A 204 -9.15 4.34 -19.34
C LEU A 204 -9.17 4.40 -20.87
N THR A 205 -8.07 3.97 -21.45
CA THR A 205 -7.82 3.93 -22.91
C THR A 205 -7.72 2.52 -23.48
N GLY A 206 -7.77 1.50 -22.61
CA GLY A 206 -7.56 0.10 -22.96
C GLY A 206 -8.77 -0.56 -23.63
N GLU A 207 -8.48 -1.56 -24.47
CA GLU A 207 -9.48 -2.21 -25.33
C GLU A 207 -10.07 -3.53 -24.79
N ALA A 208 -9.76 -3.89 -23.54
CA ALA A 208 -10.11 -5.18 -22.92
C ALA A 208 -11.62 -5.29 -22.58
N HIS A 209 -12.45 -5.62 -23.57
CA HIS A 209 -13.91 -5.55 -23.50
C HIS A 209 -14.53 -6.22 -22.26
N ASP A 210 -14.06 -7.40 -21.89
CA ASP A 210 -14.56 -8.15 -20.74
C ASP A 210 -14.23 -7.49 -19.38
N LEU A 211 -13.11 -6.77 -19.26
CA LEU A 211 -12.83 -5.94 -18.08
C LEU A 211 -13.79 -4.76 -17.99
N TRP A 212 -14.12 -4.14 -19.12
CA TRP A 212 -15.09 -3.05 -19.16
C TRP A 212 -16.50 -3.52 -18.76
N VAL A 213 -16.94 -4.67 -19.29
CA VAL A 213 -18.22 -5.27 -18.90
C VAL A 213 -18.24 -5.69 -17.43
N ALA A 214 -17.13 -6.20 -16.90
CA ALA A 214 -17.00 -6.50 -15.48
C ALA A 214 -17.12 -5.22 -14.63
N GLY A 215 -16.48 -4.13 -15.06
CA GLY A 215 -16.57 -2.82 -14.43
C GLY A 215 -17.99 -2.32 -14.22
N LEU A 216 -18.89 -2.50 -15.20
CA LEU A 216 -20.31 -2.14 -15.04
C LEU A 216 -20.96 -2.81 -13.82
N ARG A 217 -20.62 -4.07 -13.55
CA ARG A 217 -21.14 -4.79 -12.37
C ARG A 217 -20.57 -4.21 -11.08
N SER A 218 -19.29 -3.86 -11.07
CA SER A 218 -18.61 -3.26 -9.93
C SER A 218 -19.20 -1.89 -9.59
N TYR A 219 -19.48 -1.04 -10.58
CA TYR A 219 -20.08 0.27 -10.32
C TYR A 219 -21.55 0.19 -9.88
N ARG A 220 -22.33 -0.79 -10.38
CA ARG A 220 -23.64 -1.10 -9.81
C ARG A 220 -23.55 -1.55 -8.35
N ALA A 221 -22.47 -2.24 -7.96
CA ALA A 221 -22.25 -2.64 -6.56
C ALA A 221 -21.88 -1.43 -5.70
N GLN A 222 -20.91 -0.61 -6.12
CA GLN A 222 -20.54 0.61 -5.41
C GLN A 222 -21.73 1.55 -5.20
N SER A 223 -22.59 1.74 -6.22
CA SER A 223 -23.81 2.57 -6.10
C SER A 223 -24.75 2.03 -5.00
N ARG A 224 -24.99 0.72 -4.96
CA ARG A 224 -25.80 0.08 -3.90
C ARG A 224 -25.15 0.19 -2.51
N ASP A 225 -23.84 0.02 -2.44
CA ASP A 225 -23.11 0.08 -1.17
C ASP A 225 -23.11 1.52 -0.61
N LEU A 226 -22.97 2.53 -1.46
CA LEU A 226 -23.13 3.94 -1.10
C LEU A 226 -24.55 4.25 -0.63
N ALA A 227 -25.58 3.76 -1.31
CA ALA A 227 -26.97 3.94 -0.88
C ALA A 227 -27.24 3.28 0.49
N THR A 228 -26.72 2.06 0.69
CA THR A 228 -26.83 1.35 1.98
C THR A 228 -26.08 2.10 3.09
N LEU A 229 -24.91 2.65 2.78
CA LEU A 229 -24.16 3.48 3.73
C LEU A 229 -24.94 4.75 4.07
N ALA A 230 -25.55 5.42 3.09
CA ALA A 230 -26.35 6.63 3.29
C ALA A 230 -27.48 6.39 4.31
N GLU A 231 -28.24 5.30 4.15
CA GLU A 231 -29.30 4.94 5.09
C GLU A 231 -28.76 4.68 6.51
N ARG A 232 -27.57 4.07 6.61
CA ARG A 232 -26.94 3.70 7.89
C ARG A 232 -26.42 4.89 8.68
N VAL A 233 -25.96 5.95 8.00
CA VAL A 233 -25.26 7.08 8.63
C VAL A 233 -26.02 8.41 8.54
N ALA A 234 -27.22 8.40 7.95
CA ALA A 234 -28.03 9.60 7.73
C ALA A 234 -28.11 10.50 8.98
N GLY A 235 -27.78 11.79 8.81
CA GLY A 235 -27.83 12.79 9.87
C GLY A 235 -26.69 12.70 10.89
N THR A 236 -25.73 11.79 10.73
CA THR A 236 -24.52 11.76 11.56
C THR A 236 -23.63 12.98 11.30
N SER A 237 -23.54 13.40 10.03
CA SER A 237 -22.79 14.59 9.61
C SER A 237 -23.31 15.09 8.27
N GLU A 238 -23.65 16.39 8.18
CA GLU A 238 -24.08 17.01 6.93
C GLU A 238 -23.01 16.87 5.82
N ALA A 239 -21.73 16.93 6.21
CA ALA A 239 -20.62 16.76 5.26
C ALA A 239 -20.54 15.34 4.72
N LEU A 240 -20.80 14.33 5.56
CA LEU A 240 -20.81 12.93 5.13
C LEU A 240 -22.01 12.64 4.22
N ASP A 241 -23.20 13.13 4.59
CA ASP A 241 -24.41 12.98 3.78
C ASP A 241 -24.23 13.61 2.39
N ALA A 242 -23.63 14.81 2.33
CA ALA A 242 -23.30 15.48 1.07
C ALA A 242 -22.26 14.70 0.25
N ALA A 243 -21.21 14.18 0.89
CA ALA A 243 -20.17 13.40 0.23
C ALA A 243 -20.72 12.11 -0.39
N ILE A 244 -21.53 11.35 0.36
CA ILE A 244 -22.15 10.11 -0.13
C ILE A 244 -23.10 10.41 -1.30
N THR A 245 -23.90 11.48 -1.21
CA THR A 245 -24.80 11.90 -2.29
C THR A 245 -24.02 12.22 -3.57
N ALA A 246 -22.95 13.02 -3.47
CA ALA A 246 -22.12 13.38 -4.62
C ALA A 246 -21.38 12.17 -5.21
N ALA A 247 -20.84 11.29 -4.35
CA ALA A 247 -20.18 10.07 -4.79
C ALA A 247 -21.14 9.09 -5.48
N GLY A 248 -22.38 8.97 -5.00
CA GLY A 248 -23.42 8.18 -5.64
C GLY A 248 -23.75 8.68 -7.04
N ALA A 249 -24.01 9.99 -7.17
CA ALA A 249 -24.27 10.62 -8.47
C ALA A 249 -23.09 10.42 -9.45
N ALA A 250 -21.86 10.68 -9.01
CA ALA A 250 -20.67 10.46 -9.85
C ALA A 250 -20.46 9.00 -10.24
N THR A 251 -20.79 8.06 -9.35
CA THR A 251 -20.74 6.60 -9.60
C THR A 251 -21.74 6.20 -10.69
N ASP A 252 -22.97 6.70 -10.62
CA ASP A 252 -24.01 6.40 -11.60
C ASP A 252 -23.70 7.05 -12.97
N GLU A 253 -23.28 8.31 -12.99
CA GLU A 253 -22.84 8.98 -14.23
C GLU A 253 -21.62 8.31 -14.86
N PHE A 254 -20.71 7.77 -14.05
CA PHE A 254 -19.56 7.00 -14.55
C PHE A 254 -19.99 5.65 -15.09
N HIS A 255 -20.90 4.94 -14.43
CA HIS A 255 -21.50 3.70 -14.94
C HIS A 255 -22.12 3.92 -16.32
N ASP A 256 -22.91 4.98 -16.51
CA ASP A 256 -23.60 5.25 -17.78
C ASP A 256 -22.61 5.55 -18.91
N TRP A 257 -21.54 6.28 -18.60
CA TRP A 257 -20.45 6.49 -19.55
C TRP A 257 -19.70 5.20 -19.88
N LEU A 258 -19.40 4.38 -18.87
CA LEU A 258 -18.78 3.08 -19.07
C LEU A 258 -19.64 2.18 -19.96
N GLU A 259 -20.96 2.23 -19.84
CA GLU A 259 -21.86 1.42 -20.66
C GLU A 259 -21.76 1.79 -22.14
N GLY A 260 -21.68 3.10 -22.44
CA GLY A 260 -21.43 3.60 -23.78
C GLY A 260 -20.06 3.17 -24.34
N GLU A 261 -18.99 3.32 -23.56
CA GLU A 261 -17.64 2.98 -23.97
C GLU A 261 -17.40 1.47 -24.10
N ALA A 262 -17.97 0.66 -23.20
CA ALA A 262 -17.83 -0.79 -23.21
C ALA A 262 -18.32 -1.39 -24.53
N GLY A 263 -19.39 -0.85 -25.12
CA GLY A 263 -19.93 -1.29 -26.41
C GLY A 263 -18.97 -1.08 -27.60
N LEU A 264 -17.94 -0.25 -27.44
CA LEU A 264 -16.94 0.06 -28.46
C LEU A 264 -15.71 -0.86 -28.38
N ARG A 265 -15.44 -1.46 -27.22
CA ARG A 265 -14.24 -2.28 -26.99
C ARG A 265 -14.33 -3.63 -27.69
N ARG A 266 -13.20 -4.12 -28.24
CA ARG A 266 -13.17 -5.37 -29.02
C ARG A 266 -12.07 -6.36 -28.65
N ALA A 267 -11.07 -5.96 -27.87
CA ALA A 267 -9.93 -6.83 -27.55
C ALA A 267 -10.22 -7.73 -26.33
N PRO A 268 -9.58 -8.92 -26.24
CA PRO A 268 -9.67 -9.76 -25.05
C PRO A 268 -8.88 -9.17 -23.87
N SER A 269 -9.31 -9.47 -22.64
CA SER A 269 -8.57 -9.11 -21.41
C SER A 269 -7.26 -9.87 -21.22
N GLY A 270 -7.19 -11.10 -21.76
CA GLY A 270 -6.11 -12.03 -21.48
C GLY A 270 -4.72 -11.46 -21.80
N ILE A 271 -3.76 -11.72 -20.91
CA ILE A 271 -2.36 -11.28 -21.05
C ILE A 271 -1.52 -12.20 -21.96
N GLY A 272 -2.06 -13.34 -22.39
CA GLY A 272 -1.36 -14.33 -23.21
C GLY A 272 -0.48 -15.29 -22.40
N ARG A 273 -0.16 -16.44 -22.99
CA ARG A 273 0.53 -17.56 -22.32
C ARG A 273 1.92 -17.18 -21.82
N ASP A 274 2.69 -16.44 -22.61
CA ASP A 274 4.08 -16.13 -22.26
C ASP A 274 4.15 -15.17 -21.08
N ASN A 275 3.31 -14.13 -21.08
CA ASN A 275 3.18 -13.21 -19.95
C ASN A 275 2.64 -13.91 -18.70
N TYR A 276 1.65 -14.80 -18.85
CA TYR A 276 1.14 -15.60 -17.73
C TYR A 276 2.24 -16.50 -17.14
N THR A 277 2.99 -17.18 -17.99
CA THR A 277 4.11 -18.05 -17.57
C THR A 277 5.22 -17.25 -16.90
N TRP A 278 5.51 -16.04 -17.40
CA TRP A 278 6.47 -15.15 -16.78
C TRP A 278 6.01 -14.70 -15.40
N TYR A 279 4.74 -14.28 -15.27
CA TYR A 279 4.17 -13.82 -14.00
C TYR A 279 4.30 -14.90 -12.92
N MET A 280 3.81 -16.12 -13.21
CA MET A 280 3.87 -17.27 -12.29
C MET A 280 5.27 -17.67 -11.82
N ARG A 281 6.34 -17.22 -12.48
CA ARG A 281 7.73 -17.51 -12.12
C ARG A 281 8.41 -16.38 -11.35
N ASN A 282 7.92 -15.15 -11.48
CA ASN A 282 8.64 -13.95 -11.08
C ASN A 282 7.89 -13.10 -10.04
N VAL A 283 6.59 -13.37 -9.85
CA VAL A 283 5.68 -12.71 -8.92
C VAL A 283 4.94 -13.79 -8.15
#